data_AF-A0A249P6E8-F1
#
_entry.id   AF-A0A249P6E8-F1
#
_cell.length_a   1.000
_cell.length_b   1.000
_cell.length_c   1.000
_cell.angle_alpha   90.00
_cell.angle_beta   90.00
_cell.angle_gamma   90.00
#
_symmetry.space_group_name_H-M   'P 1'
#
loop_
_entity.id
_entity.type
_entity.pdbx_description
1 polymer ?
#
loop_
_entity_poly.entity_id
_entity_poly.type
_entity_poly.pdbx_seq_one_letter_code
_entity_poly.pdbx_strand_id
1 'polypeptide(L)'
;MVALKRFRATGPSFADLVPYAGLVDNGVLLLKDGSLMAGWYFAGPDSDSATDFERNELSRQINAILSRLGTGWMIHMWTPPMARAFCRVV
;
A
#
# COMPACT_ATOMS: atom_id res chain seq x y z
N MET A 1 -4.38 -35.56 7.45
CA MET A 1 -3.67 -34.26 7.49
C MET A 1 -2.28 -34.50 6.91
N VAL A 2 -1.90 -33.83 5.81
CA VAL A 2 -0.65 -34.11 5.08
C VAL A 2 0.56 -33.62 5.88
N ALA A 3 1.63 -34.42 5.94
CA ALA A 3 2.86 -34.10 6.67
C ALA A 3 3.69 -33.02 5.94
N LEU A 4 3.31 -31.75 6.09
CA LEU A 4 3.98 -30.61 5.44
C LEU A 4 5.25 -30.12 6.16
N LYS A 5 5.55 -30.65 7.36
CA LYS A 5 6.70 -30.23 8.19
C LYS A 5 8.04 -30.29 7.44
N ARG A 6 8.24 -31.28 6.55
CA ARG A 6 9.52 -31.41 5.80
C ARG A 6 9.72 -30.35 4.72
N PHE A 7 8.65 -29.70 4.27
CA PHE A 7 8.70 -28.70 3.21
C PHE A 7 8.80 -27.28 3.75
N ARG A 8 8.76 -27.11 5.08
CA ARG A 8 8.94 -25.82 5.71
C ARG A 8 10.44 -25.51 5.74
N ALA A 9 10.88 -24.59 4.89
CA ALA A 9 12.24 -24.07 4.93
C ALA A 9 12.53 -23.52 6.34
N THR A 10 13.70 -23.85 6.87
CA THR A 10 14.16 -23.45 8.22
C THR A 10 14.78 -22.05 8.25
N GLY A 11 15.05 -21.46 7.08
CA GLY A 11 15.49 -20.07 6.96
C GLY A 11 14.34 -19.07 7.20
N PRO A 12 14.65 -17.78 7.38
CA PRO A 12 13.64 -16.74 7.51
C PRO A 12 12.76 -16.75 6.26
N SER A 13 11.46 -16.92 6.47
CA SER A 13 10.49 -16.85 5.39
C SER A 13 10.27 -15.40 5.00
N PHE A 14 9.74 -15.15 3.80
CA PHE A 14 9.37 -13.78 3.40
C PHE A 14 8.43 -13.11 4.41
N ALA A 15 7.52 -13.89 5.01
CA ALA A 15 6.64 -13.41 6.07
C ALA A 15 7.39 -12.97 7.34
N ASP A 16 8.58 -13.52 7.62
CA ASP A 16 9.41 -13.12 8.75
C ASP A 16 10.16 -11.81 8.47
N LEU A 17 10.55 -11.57 7.21
CA LEU A 17 11.30 -10.39 6.78
C LEU A 17 10.43 -9.12 6.69
N VAL A 18 9.13 -9.28 6.41
CA VAL A 18 8.22 -8.14 6.23
C VAL A 18 7.68 -7.69 7.60
N PRO A 19 7.52 -6.38 7.85
CA PRO A 19 7.08 -5.88 9.16
C PRO A 19 5.60 -6.13 9.46
N TYR A 20 4.83 -6.75 8.58
CA TYR A 20 3.40 -7.00 8.78
C TYR A 20 3.15 -8.09 9.82
N ALA A 21 2.42 -7.78 10.90
CA ALA A 21 2.05 -8.71 11.95
C ALA A 21 0.62 -9.25 11.77
N GLY A 22 -0.33 -8.38 11.39
CA GLY A 22 -1.71 -8.79 11.13
C GLY A 22 -2.63 -7.63 10.81
N LEU A 23 -3.77 -7.92 10.19
CA LEU A 23 -4.84 -6.95 9.96
C LEU A 23 -5.70 -6.86 11.23
N VAL A 24 -5.71 -5.70 11.87
CA VAL A 24 -6.47 -5.48 13.12
C VAL A 24 -7.87 -4.96 12.81
N ASP A 25 -8.00 -4.15 11.76
CA ASP A 25 -9.28 -3.63 11.26
C ASP A 25 -9.19 -3.38 9.75
N ASN A 26 -10.31 -3.05 9.12
CA ASN A 26 -10.41 -2.74 7.69
C ASN A 26 -9.48 -1.58 7.32
N GLY A 27 -8.40 -1.90 6.60
CA GLY A 27 -7.38 -0.92 6.20
C GLY A 27 -6.40 -0.54 7.31
N VAL A 28 -6.44 -1.16 8.48
CA VAL A 28 -5.47 -0.93 9.58
C VAL A 28 -4.69 -2.21 9.88
N LEU A 29 -3.38 -2.10 9.73
CA LEU A 29 -2.46 -3.22 9.79
C LEU A 29 -1.45 -2.99 10.93
N LEU A 30 -1.35 -3.95 11.84
CA LEU A 30 -0.36 -3.93 12.91
C LEU A 30 0.99 -4.38 12.37
N LEU A 31 2.01 -3.57 12.63
CA LEU A 31 3.38 -3.93 12.32
C LEU A 31 4.04 -4.61 13.53
N LYS A 32 5.07 -5.40 13.26
CA LYS A 32 5.83 -6.18 14.26
C LYS A 32 6.59 -5.32 15.26
N ASP A 33 6.84 -4.07 14.93
CA ASP A 33 7.42 -3.06 15.81
C ASP A 33 6.39 -2.42 16.77
N GLY A 34 5.10 -2.75 16.63
CA GLY A 34 4.00 -2.19 17.41
C GLY A 34 3.35 -0.96 16.78
N SER A 35 3.87 -0.46 15.65
CA SER A 35 3.29 0.66 14.90
C SER A 35 2.03 0.23 14.16
N LEU A 36 1.13 1.17 13.86
CA LEU A 36 -0.08 0.91 13.09
C LEU A 36 0.04 1.53 11.70
N MET A 37 -0.22 0.74 10.68
CA MET A 37 -0.27 1.21 9.30
C MET A 37 -1.71 1.30 8.84
N ALA A 38 -2.19 2.52 8.57
CA ALA A 38 -3.50 2.75 8.00
C ALA A 38 -3.38 3.03 6.50
N GLY A 39 -4.21 2.36 5.69
CA GLY A 39 -4.21 2.54 4.25
C GLY A 39 -5.59 2.66 3.62
N TRP A 40 -5.67 3.44 2.56
CA TRP A 40 -6.88 3.67 1.78
C TRP A 40 -6.63 3.39 0.31
N TYR A 41 -7.63 2.82 -0.33
CA TYR A 41 -7.64 2.58 -1.75
C TYR A 41 -8.54 3.60 -2.45
N PHE A 42 -8.04 4.21 -3.51
CA PHE A 42 -8.79 5.08 -4.40
C PHE A 42 -8.68 4.57 -5.84
N ALA A 43 -9.81 4.40 -6.51
CA ALA A 43 -9.90 4.12 -7.94
C ALA A 43 -10.17 5.42 -8.71
N GLY A 44 -9.24 5.81 -9.58
CA GLY A 44 -9.41 6.94 -10.49
C GLY A 44 -9.70 6.53 -11.95
N PRO A 45 -9.86 7.51 -12.85
CA PRO A 45 -10.01 7.26 -14.29
C PRO A 45 -8.77 6.55 -14.86
N ASP A 46 -8.91 5.84 -15.98
CA ASP A 46 -7.82 5.06 -16.55
C ASP A 46 -6.62 5.97 -16.91
N SER A 47 -5.48 5.70 -16.28
CA SER A 47 -4.26 6.47 -16.51
C SER A 47 -3.58 6.05 -17.81
N ASP A 48 -3.83 4.83 -18.30
CA ASP A 48 -3.11 4.28 -19.45
C ASP A 48 -3.54 4.97 -20.75
N SER A 49 -4.83 5.33 -20.85
CA SER A 49 -5.38 6.11 -21.96
C SER A 49 -5.30 7.64 -21.79
N ALA A 50 -4.90 8.14 -20.62
CA ALA A 50 -4.89 9.58 -20.35
C ALA A 50 -3.79 10.31 -21.13
N THR A 51 -4.11 11.49 -21.66
CA THR A 51 -3.13 12.36 -22.32
C THR A 51 -2.11 12.91 -21.32
N ASP A 52 -0.95 13.37 -21.81
CA ASP A 52 0.07 13.97 -20.95
C ASP A 52 -0.46 15.19 -20.18
N PHE A 53 -1.37 15.95 -20.79
CA PHE A 53 -2.01 17.09 -20.14
C PHE A 53 -2.90 16.64 -18.97
N GLU A 54 -3.77 15.65 -19.19
CA GLU A 54 -4.66 15.11 -18.14
C GLU A 54 -3.87 14.44 -17.02
N ARG A 55 -2.81 13.70 -17.35
CA ARG A 55 -1.89 13.08 -16.36
C ARG A 55 -1.21 14.14 -15.49
N ASN A 56 -0.74 15.23 -16.09
CA ASN A 56 -0.11 16.33 -15.36
C ASN A 56 -1.09 17.07 -14.46
N GLU A 57 -2.32 17.32 -14.94
CA GLU A 57 -3.35 17.97 -14.14
C GLU A 57 -3.81 17.09 -12.96
N LEU A 58 -4.00 15.79 -13.19
CA LEU A 58 -4.30 14.84 -12.11
C LEU A 58 -3.16 14.77 -11.08
N SER A 59 -1.91 14.74 -11.54
CA SER A 59 -0.73 14.74 -10.67
C SER A 59 -0.67 16.03 -9.83
N ARG A 60 -0.99 17.18 -10.43
CA ARG A 60 -1.07 18.47 -9.73
C ARG A 60 -2.13 18.45 -8.63
N GLN A 61 -3.32 17.92 -8.92
CA GLN A 61 -4.41 17.82 -7.94
C GLN A 61 -4.04 16.89 -6.77
N ILE A 62 -3.49 15.72 -7.07
CA ILE A 62 -3.06 14.76 -6.05
C ILE A 62 -1.97 15.34 -5.17
N ASN A 63 -0.97 16.01 -5.77
CA ASN A 63 0.10 16.66 -5.01
C ASN A 63 -0.42 17.80 -4.11
N ALA A 64 -1.41 18.58 -4.58
CA ALA A 64 -2.05 19.61 -3.77
C ALA A 64 -2.80 19.04 -2.55
N ILE A 65 -3.39 17.84 -2.66
CA ILE A 65 -4.04 17.16 -1.53
C ILE A 65 -3.00 16.61 -0.57
N LEU A 66 -1.97 15.94 -1.09
CA LEU A 66 -0.94 15.27 -0.28
C LEU A 66 -0.07 16.24 0.50
N SER A 67 0.25 17.39 -0.08
CA SER A 67 1.00 18.44 0.62
C SER A 67 0.28 18.93 1.89
N ARG A 68 -1.04 18.75 1.99
CA ARG A 68 -1.84 19.09 3.18
C ARG A 68 -1.88 17.98 4.24
N LEU A 69 -1.54 16.74 3.87
CA LEU A 69 -1.60 15.58 4.77
C LEU A 69 -0.36 15.43 5.66
N GLY A 70 0.69 16.23 5.41
CA GLY A 70 1.94 16.23 6.17
C GLY A 70 2.90 15.10 5.74
N THR A 71 3.81 14.73 6.64
CA THR A 71 4.82 13.69 6.40
C THR A 71 4.34 12.30 6.83
N GLY A 72 5.01 11.25 6.33
CA GLY A 72 4.73 9.86 6.73
C GLY A 72 3.68 9.15 5.88
N TRP A 73 3.31 9.74 4.74
CA TRP A 73 2.44 9.11 3.75
C TRP A 73 3.26 8.48 2.61
N MET A 74 2.90 7.26 2.25
CA MET A 74 3.39 6.55 1.07
C MET A 74 2.25 6.36 0.08
N ILE A 75 2.57 6.46 -1.21
CA ILE A 75 1.62 6.24 -2.31
C ILE A 75 2.14 5.10 -3.14
N HIS A 76 1.29 4.11 -3.34
CA HIS A 76 1.57 3.03 -4.28
C HIS A 76 0.66 3.18 -5.49
N MET A 77 1.28 3.20 -6.68
CA MET A 77 0.57 3.22 -7.95
C MET A 77 0.65 1.83 -8.57
N TRP A 78 -0.51 1.23 -8.82
CA TRP A 78 -0.62 -0.03 -9.54
C TRP A 78 -1.53 0.15 -10.77
N THR A 79 -1.13 -0.42 -11.90
CA THR A 79 -1.90 -0.48 -13.15
C THR A 79 -2.49 -1.89 -13.34
N PRO A 80 -3.73 -2.13 -13.84
CA PRO A 80 -4.90 -1.26 -14.12
C PRO A 80 -6.17 -1.66 -13.31
N PRO A 81 -7.30 -0.89 -13.25
CA PRO A 81 -7.54 0.51 -13.59
C PRO A 81 -7.35 1.40 -12.33
N MET A 82 -6.31 2.24 -12.37
CA MET A 82 -5.93 3.28 -11.40
C MET A 82 -6.21 3.02 -9.91
N ALA A 83 -5.73 1.89 -9.40
CA ALA A 83 -5.62 1.58 -7.98
C ALA A 83 -4.51 2.42 -7.32
N ARG A 84 -4.86 3.46 -6.55
CA ARG A 84 -3.91 4.17 -5.69
C ARG A 84 -4.12 3.77 -4.24
N ALA A 85 -3.10 3.20 -3.63
CA ALA A 85 -3.09 2.92 -2.19
C ALA A 85 -2.29 4.02 -1.49
N PHE A 86 -2.94 4.78 -0.61
CA PHE A 86 -2.26 5.65 0.36
C PHE A 86 -2.03 4.86 1.63
N CYS A 87 -0.87 5.04 2.24
CA CYS A 87 -0.49 4.35 3.46
C CYS A 87 0.20 5.32 4.40
N ARG A 88 -0.19 5.33 5.68
CA ARG A 88 0.48 6.08 6.75
C ARG A 88 0.80 5.15 7.90
N VAL A 89 2.04 5.25 8.37
CA VAL A 89 2.46 4.64 9.64
C VAL A 89 2.18 5.64 10.77
N VAL A 90 1.47 5.17 11.80
CA VAL A 90 1.04 5.88 13.01
C VAL A 90 1.71 5.25 14.21
#